data_AF-A0A0C2IJP7-F1
#
_entry.id   AF-A0A0C2IJP7-F1
#
_cell.length_a   1.000
_cell.length_b   1.000
_cell.length_c   1.000
_cell.angle_alpha   90.00
_cell.angle_beta   90.00
_cell.angle_gamma   90.00
#
_symmetry.space_group_name_H-M   'P 1'
#
loop_
_entity.id
_entity.type
_entity.pdbx_description
1 polymer ?
#
loop_
_entity_poly.entity_id
_entity_poly.type
_entity_poly.pdbx_seq_one_letter_code
_entity_poly.pdbx_strand_id
1 'polypeptide(L)'
;MQAGKKHSRRVARQTKAAAIAPRPVDRLRPIVRCPSIKYNRKVRAGRGFTLAELKAAGVPRLLAPTIGISVDHRRQNLSEESLAANVARLKAYKSRLLVFPKKGAKPTVPAGQSAALIASALPIVSSTAGVTEIKTSELPAPLEAGAYATLRKARSDAKLVGKREKRIKDKAEAEANKK
;
A
#
# COMPACT_ATOMS: atom_id res chain seq x y z
N MET A 1 23.53 24.85 14.86
CA MET A 1 23.48 23.88 16.00
C MET A 1 22.30 22.93 15.91
N GLN A 2 22.53 21.65 16.23
CA GLN A 2 21.53 20.57 16.22
C GLN A 2 20.49 20.70 17.34
N ALA A 3 20.91 21.09 18.55
CA ALA A 3 20.04 21.21 19.73
C ALA A 3 18.95 22.30 19.57
N GLY A 4 19.34 23.52 19.18
CA GLY A 4 18.39 24.61 18.93
C GLY A 4 17.33 24.26 17.86
N LYS A 5 17.74 23.64 16.75
CA LYS A 5 16.80 23.16 15.70
C LYS A 5 15.88 22.04 16.21
N LYS A 6 16.30 21.20 17.16
CA LYS A 6 15.43 20.19 17.79
C LYS A 6 14.37 20.86 18.66
N HIS A 7 14.76 21.84 19.46
CA HIS A 7 13.83 22.60 20.31
C HIS A 7 12.79 23.37 19.46
N SER A 8 13.25 24.12 18.45
CA SER A 8 12.36 24.86 17.54
C SER A 8 11.34 23.95 16.85
N ARG A 9 11.76 22.78 16.33
CA ARG A 9 10.83 21.79 15.74
C ARG A 9 9.83 21.23 16.75
N ARG A 10 10.22 21.06 18.02
CA ARG A 10 9.31 20.59 19.07
C ARG A 10 8.23 21.62 19.36
N VAL A 11 8.62 22.88 19.57
CA VAL A 11 7.68 23.98 19.81
C VAL A 11 6.71 24.13 18.64
N ALA A 12 7.21 24.13 17.40
CA ALA A 12 6.36 24.22 16.21
C ALA A 12 5.34 23.09 16.07
N ARG A 13 5.66 21.88 16.54
CA ARG A 13 4.71 20.75 16.55
C ARG A 13 3.65 20.92 17.64
N GLN A 14 4.05 21.40 18.82
CA GLN A 14 3.13 21.66 19.93
C GLN A 14 2.14 22.78 19.58
N THR A 15 2.62 23.89 19.02
CA THR A 15 1.77 24.99 18.57
C THR A 15 0.80 24.55 17.47
N LYS A 16 1.28 23.76 16.49
CA LYS A 16 0.43 23.16 15.46
C LYS A 16 -0.64 22.24 16.05
N ALA A 17 -0.29 21.40 17.02
CA ALA A 17 -1.24 20.48 17.65
C ALA A 17 -2.35 21.25 18.40
N ALA A 18 -1.98 22.27 19.17
CA ALA A 18 -2.92 23.12 19.89
C ALA A 18 -3.89 23.85 18.95
N ALA A 19 -3.39 24.41 17.84
CA ALA A 19 -4.22 25.14 16.87
C ALA A 19 -5.18 24.24 16.07
N ILE A 20 -4.86 22.95 15.96
CA ILE A 20 -5.60 21.98 15.14
C ILE A 20 -6.60 21.19 15.97
N ALA A 21 -6.43 21.13 17.30
CA ALA A 21 -7.34 20.42 18.20
C ALA A 21 -8.83 20.75 17.88
N PRO A 22 -9.71 19.75 17.80
CA PRO A 22 -9.57 18.37 18.30
C PRO A 22 -9.01 17.33 17.30
N ARG A 23 -8.71 17.70 16.05
CA ARG A 23 -8.30 16.69 15.04
C ARG A 23 -6.83 16.28 15.22
N PRO A 24 -6.45 15.05 14.81
CA PRO A 24 -5.05 14.64 14.75
C PRO A 24 -4.22 15.53 13.80
N VAL A 25 -2.92 15.67 14.07
CA VAL A 25 -2.01 16.52 13.27
C VAL A 25 -1.79 15.98 11.86
N ASP A 26 -1.76 14.65 11.72
CA ASP A 26 -1.49 13.95 10.47
C ASP A 26 -2.78 13.56 9.74
N ARG A 27 -2.68 13.39 8.43
CA ARG A 27 -3.76 12.87 7.57
C ARG A 27 -3.60 11.36 7.35
N LEU A 28 -4.70 10.65 7.12
CA LEU A 28 -4.68 9.23 6.79
C LEU A 28 -3.97 9.02 5.45
N ARG A 29 -2.97 8.13 5.45
CA ARG A 29 -2.21 7.71 4.27
C ARG A 29 -2.46 6.24 3.94
N PRO A 30 -2.43 5.86 2.64
CA PRO A 30 -2.63 4.48 2.21
C PRO A 30 -1.40 3.62 2.49
N ILE A 31 -1.62 2.32 2.39
CA ILE A 31 -0.62 1.25 2.43
C ILE A 31 -0.06 1.10 1.01
N VAL A 32 1.26 1.24 0.85
CA VAL A 32 1.93 1.16 -0.45
C VAL A 32 3.17 0.29 -0.36
N ARG A 33 3.36 -0.58 -1.36
CA ARG A 33 4.57 -1.39 -1.54
C ARG A 33 5.70 -0.53 -2.13
N CYS A 34 6.94 -0.77 -1.72
CA CYS A 34 8.08 -0.07 -2.32
C CYS A 34 8.36 -0.60 -3.75
N PRO A 35 8.83 0.26 -4.67
CA PRO A 35 8.83 -0.05 -6.10
C PRO A 35 9.96 -0.99 -6.58
N SER A 36 11.06 -1.13 -5.83
CA SER A 36 12.21 -1.92 -6.27
C SER A 36 12.16 -3.36 -5.75
N ILE A 37 12.78 -4.29 -6.48
CA ILE A 37 12.89 -5.72 -6.09
C ILE A 37 13.48 -5.88 -4.68
N LYS A 38 14.46 -5.05 -4.31
CA LYS A 38 15.09 -5.07 -2.97
C LYS A 38 14.10 -4.74 -1.84
N TYR A 39 13.11 -3.87 -2.11
CA TYR A 39 12.24 -3.32 -1.06
C TYR A 39 10.77 -3.69 -1.22
N ASN A 40 10.36 -4.40 -2.28
CA ASN A 40 8.96 -4.76 -2.53
C ASN A 40 8.31 -5.55 -1.36
N ARG A 41 9.10 -6.30 -0.58
CA ARG A 41 8.65 -6.99 0.64
C ARG A 41 8.22 -6.03 1.74
N LYS A 42 8.73 -4.79 1.75
CA LYS A 42 8.40 -3.76 2.73
C LYS A 42 7.20 -2.94 2.31
N VAL A 43 6.41 -2.56 3.30
CA VAL A 43 5.27 -1.66 3.15
C VAL A 43 5.60 -0.30 3.77
N ARG A 44 5.10 0.77 3.18
CA ARG A 44 5.25 2.15 3.69
C ARG A 44 3.93 2.92 3.59
N ALA A 45 3.88 4.06 4.28
CA ALA A 45 2.84 5.05 4.07
C ALA A 45 3.01 5.72 2.68
N GLY A 46 1.96 5.70 1.88
CA GLY A 46 1.91 6.39 0.59
C GLY A 46 1.67 7.90 0.73
N ARG A 47 1.63 8.60 -0.41
CA ARG A 47 1.31 10.03 -0.45
C ARG A 47 -0.18 10.28 -0.16
N GLY A 48 -1.05 9.56 -0.88
CA GLY A 48 -2.51 9.62 -0.73
C GLY A 48 -3.23 8.51 -1.48
N PHE A 49 -4.51 8.34 -1.14
CA PHE A 49 -5.41 7.34 -1.72
C PHE A 49 -5.73 7.67 -3.18
N THR A 50 -5.94 6.63 -3.97
CA THR A 50 -6.34 6.77 -5.37
C THR A 50 -7.83 7.04 -5.48
N LEU A 51 -8.27 7.57 -6.62
CA LEU A 51 -9.70 7.82 -6.87
C LEU A 51 -10.52 6.51 -6.88
N ALA A 52 -9.93 5.41 -7.35
CA ALA A 52 -10.57 4.11 -7.36
C ALA A 52 -10.76 3.55 -5.94
N GLU A 53 -9.76 3.68 -5.06
CA GLU A 53 -9.88 3.29 -3.64
C GLU A 53 -10.99 4.10 -2.93
N LEU A 54 -11.03 5.42 -3.17
CA LEU A 54 -12.05 6.29 -2.58
C LEU A 54 -13.46 5.94 -3.09
N LYS A 55 -13.60 5.67 -4.39
CA LYS A 55 -14.88 5.25 -4.99
C LYS A 55 -15.36 3.93 -4.38
N ALA A 56 -14.48 2.94 -4.26
CA ALA A 56 -14.80 1.64 -3.66
C ALA A 56 -15.11 1.72 -2.15
N ALA A 57 -14.55 2.71 -1.44
CA ALA A 57 -14.86 2.97 -0.04
C ALA A 57 -16.09 3.88 0.18
N GLY A 58 -16.72 4.38 -0.90
CA GLY A 58 -17.86 5.30 -0.81
C GLY A 58 -17.49 6.65 -0.22
N VAL A 59 -16.29 7.16 -0.50
CA VAL A 59 -15.80 8.47 -0.05
C VAL A 59 -15.65 9.40 -1.27
N PRO A 60 -16.43 10.50 -1.36
CA PRO A 60 -16.27 11.47 -2.43
C PRO A 60 -14.90 12.16 -2.41
N ARG A 61 -14.32 12.41 -3.59
CA ARG A 61 -12.95 12.98 -3.72
C ARG A 61 -12.78 14.33 -3.02
N LEU A 62 -13.83 15.16 -3.02
CA LEU A 62 -13.80 16.51 -2.44
C LEU A 62 -14.01 16.48 -0.92
N LEU A 63 -14.73 15.47 -0.42
CA LEU A 63 -14.94 15.27 1.00
C LEU A 63 -13.69 14.69 1.68
N ALA A 64 -12.95 13.79 1.01
CA ALA A 64 -11.79 13.12 1.59
C ALA A 64 -10.77 14.07 2.27
N PRO A 65 -10.31 15.16 1.64
CA PRO A 65 -9.39 16.11 2.28
C PRO A 65 -9.95 16.83 3.51
N THR A 66 -11.26 17.06 3.56
CA THR A 66 -11.90 17.78 4.68
C THR A 66 -12.00 16.90 5.93
N ILE A 67 -12.23 15.61 5.74
CA ILE A 67 -12.26 14.60 6.82
C ILE A 67 -10.88 14.02 7.15
N GLY A 68 -9.79 14.62 6.67
CA GLY A 68 -8.43 14.22 7.04
C GLY A 68 -7.84 13.05 6.26
N ILE A 69 -8.37 12.71 5.09
CA ILE A 69 -7.83 11.67 4.19
C ILE A 69 -6.97 12.34 3.11
N SER A 70 -5.74 11.85 2.88
CA SER A 70 -4.90 12.36 1.80
C SER A 70 -5.26 11.71 0.46
N VAL A 71 -5.29 12.50 -0.61
CA VAL A 71 -5.66 12.04 -1.96
C VAL A 71 -4.48 12.21 -2.92
N ASP A 72 -4.24 11.22 -3.77
CA ASP A 72 -3.25 11.27 -4.85
C ASP A 72 -3.87 10.74 -6.14
N HIS A 73 -4.27 11.66 -7.02
CA HIS A 73 -4.92 11.35 -8.29
C HIS A 73 -3.98 10.72 -9.33
N ARG A 74 -2.66 10.78 -9.10
CA ARG A 74 -1.65 10.28 -10.06
C ARG A 74 -1.38 8.79 -9.90
N ARG A 75 -1.64 8.22 -8.72
CA ARG A 75 -1.35 6.81 -8.44
C ARG A 75 -2.45 5.94 -9.06
N GLN A 76 -2.02 4.91 -9.78
CA GLN A 76 -2.90 3.90 -10.38
C GLN A 76 -2.86 2.60 -9.56
N ASN A 77 -3.97 1.87 -9.57
CA ASN A 77 -4.04 0.54 -8.95
C ASN A 77 -3.85 -0.51 -10.03
N LEU A 78 -2.89 -1.41 -9.81
CA LEU A 78 -2.58 -2.52 -10.74
C LEU A 78 -2.96 -3.88 -10.17
N SER A 79 -3.14 -3.97 -8.85
CA SER A 79 -3.43 -5.22 -8.15
C SER A 79 -4.63 -5.09 -7.23
N GLU A 80 -5.50 -6.10 -7.26
CA GLU A 80 -6.74 -6.16 -6.48
C GLU A 80 -6.47 -6.24 -4.98
N GLU A 81 -5.44 -6.99 -4.56
CA GLU A 81 -5.03 -7.10 -3.16
C GLU A 81 -4.72 -5.73 -2.54
N SER A 82 -4.01 -4.87 -3.29
CA SER A 82 -3.63 -3.54 -2.82
C SER A 82 -4.84 -2.62 -2.71
N LEU A 83 -5.79 -2.75 -3.65
CA LEU A 83 -7.07 -2.04 -3.62
C LEU A 83 -7.89 -2.47 -2.39
N ALA A 84 -8.06 -3.78 -2.18
CA ALA A 84 -8.82 -4.33 -1.07
C ALA A 84 -8.23 -3.89 0.29
N ALA A 85 -6.92 -3.98 0.48
CA ALA A 85 -6.25 -3.56 1.71
C ALA A 85 -6.46 -2.06 2.01
N ASN A 86 -6.39 -1.20 0.99
CA ASN A 86 -6.59 0.24 1.15
C ASN A 86 -8.06 0.61 1.36
N VAL A 87 -9.00 -0.09 0.73
CA VAL A 87 -10.43 0.08 0.98
C VAL A 87 -10.78 -0.34 2.40
N ALA A 88 -10.26 -1.47 2.88
CA ALA A 88 -10.42 -1.90 4.28
C ALA A 88 -9.87 -0.85 5.25
N ARG A 89 -8.72 -0.25 4.94
CA ARG A 89 -8.13 0.84 5.72
C ARG A 89 -9.01 2.10 5.74
N LEU A 90 -9.61 2.48 4.62
CA LEU A 90 -10.54 3.61 4.55
C LEU A 90 -11.80 3.34 5.38
N LYS A 91 -12.37 2.13 5.28
CA LYS A 91 -13.54 1.73 6.08
C LYS A 91 -13.22 1.74 7.59
N ALA A 92 -12.07 1.22 7.99
CA ALA A 92 -11.60 1.23 9.38
C ALA A 92 -11.34 2.65 9.90
N TYR A 93 -10.91 3.59 9.05
CA TYR A 93 -10.81 4.99 9.43
C TYR A 93 -12.18 5.63 9.60
N LYS A 94 -13.09 5.39 8.65
CA LYS A 94 -14.46 5.94 8.66
C LYS A 94 -15.24 5.51 9.90
N SER A 95 -15.10 4.25 10.35
CA SER A 95 -15.78 3.77 11.56
C SER A 95 -15.26 4.40 12.86
N ARG A 96 -14.02 4.92 12.86
CA ARG A 96 -13.38 5.56 14.02
C ARG A 96 -13.44 7.09 13.97
N LEU A 97 -13.93 7.66 12.86
CA LEU A 97 -13.94 9.10 12.65
C LEU A 97 -15.12 9.75 13.38
N LEU A 98 -14.81 10.67 14.29
CA LEU A 98 -15.80 11.55 14.92
C LEU A 98 -15.84 12.88 14.15
N VAL A 99 -16.99 13.20 13.55
CA VAL A 99 -17.20 14.45 12.81
C VAL A 99 -18.07 15.39 13.63
N PHE A 100 -17.54 16.58 13.95
CA PHE A 100 -18.31 17.62 14.62
C PHE A 100 -19.07 18.48 13.59
N PRO A 101 -20.36 18.75 13.81
CA PRO A 101 -21.11 19.66 12.96
C PRO A 101 -20.60 21.10 13.13
N LYS A 102 -20.65 21.90 12.06
CA LYS A 102 -20.21 23.31 12.07
C LYS A 102 -21.12 24.20 12.93
N LYS A 103 -22.40 23.87 13.00
CA LYS A 103 -23.43 24.51 13.83
C LYS A 103 -24.32 23.42 14.45
N GLY A 104 -24.89 23.70 15.62
CA GLY A 104 -25.77 22.78 16.35
C GLY A 104 -25.06 22.00 17.46
N ALA A 105 -25.78 21.04 18.06
CA ALA A 105 -25.29 20.26 19.18
C ALA A 105 -24.08 19.41 18.77
N LYS A 106 -22.98 19.55 19.52
CA LYS A 106 -21.77 18.76 19.30
C LYS A 106 -22.02 17.34 19.83
N PRO A 107 -21.73 16.28 19.05
CA PRO A 107 -21.85 14.91 19.53
C PRO A 107 -20.91 14.67 20.73
N THR A 108 -21.37 13.87 21.68
CA THR A 108 -20.57 13.48 22.85
C THR A 108 -19.34 12.71 22.41
N VAL A 109 -18.17 13.14 22.88
CA VAL A 109 -16.92 12.40 22.63
C VAL A 109 -16.89 11.21 23.59
N PRO A 110 -16.86 9.95 23.10
CA PRO A 110 -16.71 8.80 23.97
C PRO A 110 -15.39 8.90 24.74
N ALA A 111 -15.44 8.68 26.07
CA ALA A 111 -14.29 8.81 26.95
C ALA A 111 -13.13 7.90 26.49
N GLY A 112 -11.91 8.43 26.49
CA GLY A 112 -10.68 7.68 26.16
C GLY A 112 -10.36 7.50 24.67
N GLN A 113 -11.16 8.04 23.73
CA GLN A 113 -10.95 7.83 22.28
C GLN A 113 -10.16 8.93 21.54
N SER A 114 -9.30 9.71 22.23
CA SER A 114 -8.50 10.76 21.59
C SER A 114 -7.09 10.28 21.20
N ALA A 115 -6.96 9.69 20.01
CA ALA A 115 -5.63 9.45 19.44
C ALA A 115 -5.04 10.74 18.87
N ALA A 116 -3.93 11.22 19.45
CA ALA A 116 -3.22 12.42 18.97
C ALA A 116 -2.65 12.26 17.54
N LEU A 117 -2.37 11.01 17.12
CA LEU A 117 -1.79 10.66 15.82
C LEU A 117 -2.59 9.54 15.16
N ILE A 118 -2.80 9.64 13.84
CA ILE A 118 -3.45 8.56 13.08
C ILE A 118 -2.57 7.31 13.01
N ALA A 119 -1.24 7.48 13.01
CA ALA A 119 -0.30 6.35 12.98
C ALA A 119 -0.37 5.46 14.22
N SER A 120 -0.75 6.00 15.38
CA SER A 120 -0.98 5.17 16.58
C SER A 120 -2.33 4.47 16.52
N ALA A 121 -3.36 5.12 15.97
CA ALA A 121 -4.69 4.51 15.84
C ALA A 121 -4.74 3.43 14.74
N LEU A 122 -4.09 3.66 13.60
CA LEU A 122 -4.08 2.78 12.43
C LEU A 122 -2.64 2.58 11.93
N PRO A 123 -1.82 1.79 12.65
CA PRO A 123 -0.45 1.53 12.25
C PRO A 123 -0.38 0.82 10.88
N ILE A 124 0.71 1.05 10.15
CA ILE A 124 1.06 0.28 8.96
C ILE A 124 2.16 -0.68 9.37
N VAL A 125 1.85 -1.97 9.42
CA VAL A 125 2.84 -3.00 9.72
C VAL A 125 3.74 -3.16 8.49
N SER A 126 5.03 -2.85 8.64
CA SER A 126 5.97 -2.74 7.52
C SER A 126 6.52 -4.10 7.05
N SER A 127 6.49 -5.12 7.92
CA SER A 127 6.91 -6.48 7.64
C SER A 127 5.98 -7.48 8.31
N THR A 128 5.63 -8.55 7.61
CA THR A 128 5.07 -9.77 8.21
C THR A 128 6.10 -10.36 9.18
N ALA A 129 5.65 -11.05 10.23
CA ALA A 129 6.53 -11.74 11.16
C ALA A 129 7.58 -12.59 10.40
N GLY A 130 8.82 -12.59 10.90
CA GLY A 130 9.98 -13.15 10.17
C GLY A 130 9.95 -14.67 10.00
N VAL A 131 9.08 -15.35 10.76
CA VAL A 131 8.91 -16.80 10.72
C VAL A 131 7.43 -17.08 10.56
N THR A 132 7.11 -17.87 9.54
CA THR A 132 5.79 -18.46 9.33
C THR A 132 5.96 -19.97 9.44
N GLU A 133 5.28 -20.57 10.40
CA GLU A 133 5.27 -22.02 10.55
C GLU A 133 4.24 -22.61 9.60
N ILE A 134 4.65 -23.64 8.87
CA ILE A 134 3.79 -24.43 8.00
C ILE A 134 3.82 -25.84 8.56
N LYS A 135 2.66 -26.51 8.60
CA LYS A 135 2.59 -27.91 9.00
C LYS A 135 3.39 -28.75 8.03
N THR A 136 4.08 -29.77 8.53
CA THR A 136 4.87 -30.70 7.69
C THR A 136 4.01 -31.38 6.61
N SER A 137 2.71 -31.55 6.85
CA SER A 137 1.75 -32.09 5.87
C SER A 137 1.46 -31.16 4.69
N GLU A 138 1.73 -29.86 4.81
CA GLU A 138 1.48 -28.84 3.79
C GLU A 138 2.75 -28.47 3.02
N LEU A 139 3.85 -29.22 3.22
CA LEU A 139 5.07 -29.04 2.46
C LEU A 139 4.80 -29.30 0.96
N PRO A 140 5.20 -28.38 0.07
CA PRO A 140 5.06 -28.60 -1.36
C PRO A 140 5.89 -29.80 -1.78
N ALA A 141 5.33 -30.61 -2.69
CA ALA A 141 6.03 -31.75 -3.26
C ALA A 141 7.37 -31.30 -3.89
N PRO A 142 8.44 -32.11 -3.81
CA PRO A 142 9.70 -31.81 -4.46
C PRO A 142 9.48 -31.60 -5.96
N LEU A 143 10.19 -30.63 -6.54
CA LEU A 143 10.20 -30.47 -7.99
C LEU A 143 10.95 -31.64 -8.61
N GLU A 144 10.34 -32.35 -9.57
CA GLU A 144 10.91 -33.51 -10.28
C GLU A 144 12.32 -33.24 -10.83
N ALA A 145 12.54 -32.06 -11.42
CA ALA A 145 13.84 -31.66 -11.98
C ALA A 145 14.77 -30.98 -10.95
N GLY A 146 14.32 -30.77 -9.72
CA GLY A 146 15.02 -30.01 -8.68
C GLY A 146 15.01 -28.49 -8.87
N ALA A 147 15.15 -27.74 -7.78
CA ALA A 147 15.09 -26.28 -7.78
C ALA A 147 16.20 -25.61 -8.63
N TYR A 148 17.40 -26.19 -8.68
CA TYR A 148 18.51 -25.63 -9.44
C TYR A 148 18.27 -25.70 -10.96
N ALA A 149 17.87 -26.87 -11.46
CA ALA A 149 17.66 -27.07 -12.89
C ALA A 149 16.47 -26.24 -13.41
N THR A 150 15.38 -26.13 -12.63
CA THR A 150 14.22 -25.30 -12.98
C THR A 150 14.59 -23.82 -13.10
N LEU A 151 15.36 -23.28 -12.15
CA LEU A 151 15.85 -21.89 -12.21
C LEU A 151 16.77 -21.65 -13.42
N ARG A 152 17.65 -22.61 -13.76
CA ARG A 152 18.52 -22.51 -14.94
C ARG A 152 17.73 -22.58 -16.25
N LYS A 153 16.75 -23.47 -16.33
CA LYS A 153 15.85 -23.60 -17.49
C LYS A 153 15.04 -22.32 -17.70
N ALA A 154 14.43 -21.78 -16.64
CA ALA A 154 13.68 -20.51 -16.72
C ALA A 154 14.54 -19.33 -17.22
N ARG A 155 15.80 -19.23 -16.77
CA ARG A 155 16.73 -18.22 -17.28
C ARG A 155 17.07 -18.43 -18.76
N SER A 156 17.27 -19.68 -19.18
CA SER A 156 17.55 -20.04 -20.57
C SER A 156 16.36 -19.71 -21.48
N ASP A 157 15.15 -20.07 -21.04
CA ASP A 157 13.91 -19.83 -21.76
C ASP A 157 13.67 -18.32 -21.94
N ALA A 158 13.79 -17.54 -20.87
CA ALA A 158 13.67 -16.07 -20.93
C ALA A 158 14.72 -15.41 -21.85
N LYS A 159 15.96 -15.94 -21.87
CA LYS A 159 17.04 -15.43 -22.73
C LYS A 159 16.82 -15.79 -24.21
N LEU A 160 16.22 -16.95 -24.49
CA LEU A 160 16.11 -17.50 -25.85
C LEU A 160 14.77 -17.25 -26.53
N VAL A 161 13.81 -16.58 -25.88
CA VAL A 161 12.46 -16.29 -26.42
C VAL A 161 12.53 -15.80 -27.87
N GLY A 162 13.18 -14.66 -28.12
CA GLY A 162 13.20 -14.08 -29.47
C GLY A 162 13.89 -14.95 -30.53
N LYS A 163 14.96 -15.68 -30.17
CA LYS A 163 15.62 -16.61 -31.10
C LYS A 163 14.75 -17.81 -31.43
N ARG A 164 14.02 -18.33 -30.45
CA ARG A 164 13.09 -19.45 -30.64
C ARG A 164 11.88 -19.01 -31.45
N GLU A 165 11.30 -17.86 -31.15
CA GLU A 165 10.21 -17.28 -31.93
C GLU A 165 10.61 -17.05 -33.39
N LYS A 166 11.79 -16.46 -33.63
CA LYS A 166 12.32 -16.30 -34.99
C LYS A 166 12.46 -17.64 -35.70
N ARG A 167 13.08 -18.64 -35.05
CA ARG A 167 13.24 -19.98 -35.65
C ARG A 167 11.90 -20.65 -35.97
N ILE A 168 10.89 -20.46 -35.12
CA ILE A 168 9.54 -20.98 -35.34
C ILE A 168 8.92 -20.29 -36.56
N LYS A 169 9.04 -18.96 -36.68
CA LYS A 169 8.57 -18.19 -37.85
C LYS A 169 9.28 -18.60 -39.13
N ASP A 170 10.61 -18.60 -39.13
CA ASP A 170 11.43 -18.97 -40.30
C ASP A 170 11.10 -20.41 -40.76
N LYS A 171 10.86 -21.34 -39.82
CA LYS A 171 10.46 -22.71 -40.14
C LYS A 171 9.05 -22.78 -40.74
N ALA A 172 8.09 -22.02 -40.19
CA ALA A 172 6.73 -21.95 -40.72
C ALA A 172 6.69 -21.31 -42.11
N GLU A 173 7.48 -20.26 -42.36
CA GLU A 173 7.61 -19.63 -43.68
C GLU A 173 8.29 -20.57 -44.69
N ALA A 174 9.31 -21.32 -44.27
CA ALA A 174 9.94 -22.32 -45.12
C ALA A 174 9.01 -23.50 -45.45
N GLU A 175 8.14 -23.90 -44.52
CA GLU A 175 7.09 -24.92 -44.78
C GLU A 175 5.97 -24.38 -45.67
N ALA A 176 5.61 -23.09 -45.54
CA ALA A 176 4.64 -22.43 -46.41
C ALA A 176 5.16 -22.28 -47.85
N ASN A 177 6.44 -21.94 -48.03
CA ASN A 177 7.07 -21.82 -49.35
C ASN A 177 7.36 -23.18 -50.03
N LYS A 178 7.23 -24.29 -49.30
CA LYS A 178 7.35 -25.65 -49.84
C LYS A 178 6.01 -26.25 -50.28
N LYS A 179 4.89 -25.62 -49.92
CA LYS A 179 3.55 -25.91 -50.46
C LYS A 179 3.28 -25.03 -51.68
#